data_AF-X6LXD5-F1
#
_entry.id   AF-X6LXD5-F1
#
_cell.length_a   1.000
_cell.length_b   1.000
_cell.length_c   1.000
_cell.angle_alpha   90.00
_cell.angle_beta   90.00
_cell.angle_gamma   90.00
#
_symmetry.space_group_name_H-M   'P 1'
#
loop_
_entity.id
_entity.type
_entity.pdbx_description
1 polymer ?
#
loop_
_entity_poly.entity_id
_entity_poly.type
_entity_poly.pdbx_seq_one_letter_code
_entity_poly.pdbx_strand_id
1 'polypeptide(L)'
;IFELTKDIQQFKMEISQTIIDLKKQIDNLKHELQEKINALKINNIEFKKQFEQYQIQFNEYKQNIETKVENKDTNIQQHQLQIKTQFEEEQKNEQKEKKQYQSCNNMLSFIQISNLKNGIDFLLINENKEIIKLKNNEWNNYNFGIFLLGEDITLTPNCKELGYLKIKTSHLWIKHPSSKIDCSQLGYPRNQGPGRGMYRRREDSGDGGGYGTNGGYRRQGGKIYGEETLLKEIHFGSGGGYIYGGSGGGIIELIIEQQLINHGSIQSNGGNGHHSGGSGSGGSILIEFQSQSQSQSHLNKLEQTFGTITCIGGKKGQNNGGDGRIAIYGIELSSDDILDIDPKPFNRLHK
;
A
#
# COMPACT_ATOMS: atom_id res chain seq x y z
N ILE A 1 -51.77 103.66 55.39
CA ILE A 1 -50.62 103.40 56.30
C ILE A 1 -50.84 102.11 57.11
N PHE A 2 -51.94 101.95 57.83
CA PHE A 2 -52.16 100.77 58.69
C PHE A 2 -52.22 99.42 57.93
N GLU A 3 -52.91 99.34 56.80
CA GLU A 3 -52.94 98.12 55.95
C GLU A 3 -51.55 97.76 55.41
N LEU A 4 -50.81 98.74 54.88
CA LEU A 4 -49.45 98.54 54.38
C LEU A 4 -48.53 97.95 55.46
N THR A 5 -48.64 98.41 56.71
CA THR A 5 -47.85 97.87 57.83
C THR A 5 -48.21 96.41 58.14
N LYS A 6 -49.50 96.03 58.00
CA LYS A 6 -49.97 94.67 58.22
C LYS A 6 -49.46 93.71 57.13
N ASP A 7 -49.51 94.13 55.87
CA ASP A 7 -49.01 93.34 54.74
C ASP A 7 -47.49 93.13 54.84
N ILE A 8 -46.74 94.16 55.24
CA ILE A 8 -45.29 94.05 55.49
C ILE A 8 -45.00 93.06 56.63
N GLN A 9 -45.79 93.06 57.70
CA GLN A 9 -45.62 92.12 58.82
C GLN A 9 -45.94 90.68 58.40
N GLN A 10 -47.04 90.48 57.67
CA GLN A 10 -47.42 89.18 57.11
C GLN A 10 -46.32 88.63 56.19
N PHE A 11 -45.83 89.45 55.26
CA PHE A 11 -44.74 89.09 54.35
C PHE A 11 -43.44 88.74 55.09
N LYS A 12 -43.10 89.48 56.15
CA LYS A 12 -41.95 89.16 57.01
C LYS A 12 -42.10 87.79 57.70
N MET A 13 -43.31 87.45 58.16
CA MET A 13 -43.58 86.15 58.75
C MET A 13 -43.46 85.02 57.72
N GLU A 14 -44.00 85.21 56.52
CA GLU A 14 -43.91 84.24 55.42
C GLU A 14 -42.46 83.99 54.98
N ILE A 15 -41.66 85.06 54.85
CA ILE A 15 -40.22 84.95 54.58
C ILE A 15 -39.50 84.21 55.71
N SER A 16 -39.78 84.57 56.96
CA SER A 16 -39.13 83.94 58.12
C SER A 16 -39.44 82.45 58.18
N GLN A 17 -40.70 82.07 57.92
CA GLN A 17 -41.12 80.67 57.83
C GLN A 17 -40.42 79.94 56.67
N THR A 18 -40.35 80.56 55.50
CA THR A 18 -39.64 80.00 54.33
C THR A 18 -38.16 79.78 54.62
N ILE A 19 -37.49 80.70 55.32
CA ILE A 19 -36.10 80.55 55.74
C ILE A 19 -35.94 79.38 56.71
N ILE A 20 -36.87 79.21 57.65
CA ILE A 20 -36.86 78.08 58.60
C ILE A 20 -37.03 76.75 57.87
N ASP A 21 -37.99 76.68 56.93
CA ASP A 21 -38.26 75.47 56.16
C ASP A 21 -37.08 75.12 55.24
N LEU A 22 -36.44 76.10 54.60
CA LEU A 22 -35.23 75.91 53.81
C LEU A 22 -34.05 75.43 54.66
N LYS A 23 -33.85 75.99 55.86
CA LYS A 23 -32.81 75.51 56.80
C LYS A 23 -33.04 74.05 57.18
N LYS A 24 -34.29 73.68 57.49
CA LYS A 24 -34.66 72.30 57.79
C LYS A 24 -34.42 71.35 56.62
N GLN A 25 -34.72 71.78 55.39
CA GLN A 25 -34.41 71.00 54.18
C GLN A 25 -32.89 70.83 53.98
N ILE A 26 -32.10 71.87 54.20
CA ILE A 26 -30.63 71.82 54.12
C ILE A 26 -30.06 70.85 55.17
N ASP A 27 -30.54 70.89 56.40
CA ASP A 27 -30.08 69.99 57.47
C ASP A 27 -30.44 68.53 57.17
N ASN A 28 -31.64 68.27 56.65
CA ASN A 28 -32.04 66.94 56.19
C ASN A 28 -31.15 66.43 55.05
N LEU A 29 -30.90 67.26 54.03
CA LEU A 29 -30.01 66.90 52.92
C LEU A 29 -28.57 66.63 53.38
N LYS A 30 -28.08 67.41 54.35
CA LYS A 30 -26.74 67.21 54.94
C LYS A 30 -26.66 65.89 55.69
N HIS A 31 -27.72 65.52 56.42
CA HIS A 31 -27.80 64.23 57.10
C HIS A 31 -27.82 63.07 56.10
N GLU A 32 -28.69 63.10 55.10
CA GLU A 32 -28.77 62.07 54.05
C GLU A 32 -27.43 61.92 53.30
N LEU A 33 -26.76 63.03 53.00
CA LEU A 33 -25.44 63.00 52.35
C LEU A 33 -24.39 62.33 53.24
N GLN A 34 -24.41 62.63 54.54
CA GLN A 34 -23.46 62.03 55.50
C GLN A 34 -23.69 60.52 55.66
N GLU A 35 -24.95 60.07 55.68
CA GLU A 35 -25.28 58.64 55.69
C GLU A 35 -24.79 57.93 54.43
N LYS A 36 -25.00 58.53 53.25
CA LYS A 36 -24.49 57.96 51.97
C LYS A 36 -22.96 57.89 51.93
N ILE A 37 -22.26 58.90 52.45
CA ILE A 37 -20.80 58.88 52.56
C ILE A 37 -20.32 57.74 53.48
N ASN A 38 -21.00 57.53 54.61
CA ASN A 38 -20.63 56.47 55.55
C ASN A 38 -20.90 55.08 54.95
N ALA A 39 -22.03 54.89 54.26
CA ALA A 39 -22.35 53.65 53.55
C ALA A 39 -21.30 53.33 52.47
N LEU A 40 -20.88 54.33 51.68
CA LEU A 40 -19.83 54.15 50.68
C LEU A 40 -18.48 53.76 51.29
N LYS A 41 -18.12 54.32 52.45
CA LYS A 41 -16.89 53.95 53.17
C LYS A 41 -16.92 52.49 53.62
N ILE A 42 -18.04 52.03 54.16
CA ILE A 42 -18.22 50.64 54.60
C ILE A 42 -18.11 49.69 53.41
N ASN A 43 -18.82 49.98 52.31
CA ASN A 43 -18.77 49.16 51.09
C ASN A 43 -17.34 49.08 50.52
N ASN A 44 -16.58 50.18 50.57
CA ASN A 44 -15.19 50.19 50.07
C ASN A 44 -14.26 49.32 50.94
N ILE A 45 -14.46 49.31 52.27
CA ILE A 45 -13.71 48.43 53.18
C ILE A 45 -14.05 46.97 52.91
N GLU A 46 -15.33 46.64 52.70
CA GLU A 46 -15.77 45.28 52.37
C GLU A 46 -15.20 44.81 51.03
N PHE A 47 -15.26 45.67 50.01
CA PHE A 47 -14.68 45.38 48.70
C PHE A 47 -13.17 45.11 48.78
N LYS A 48 -12.44 45.90 49.59
CA LYS A 48 -11.00 45.68 49.81
C LYS A 48 -10.72 44.32 50.46
N LYS A 49 -11.52 43.91 51.45
CA LYS A 49 -11.39 42.58 52.08
C LYS A 49 -11.65 41.44 51.10
N GLN A 50 -12.70 41.57 50.27
CA GLN A 50 -12.99 40.58 49.23
C GLN A 50 -11.83 40.48 48.22
N PHE A 51 -11.26 41.62 47.82
CA PHE A 51 -10.13 41.66 46.90
C PHE A 51 -8.88 40.96 47.48
N GLU A 52 -8.54 41.21 48.75
CA GLU A 52 -7.44 40.54 49.44
C GLU A 52 -7.66 39.02 49.51
N GLN A 53 -8.88 38.57 49.77
CA GLN A 53 -9.23 37.15 49.78
C GLN A 53 -9.06 36.49 48.40
N TYR A 54 -9.49 37.16 47.32
CA TYR A 54 -9.27 36.65 45.96
C TYR A 54 -7.79 36.55 45.61
N GLN A 55 -6.97 37.49 46.08
CA GLN A 55 -5.53 37.47 45.81
C GLN A 55 -4.85 36.27 46.48
N ILE A 56 -5.30 35.88 47.69
CA ILE A 56 -4.82 34.67 48.37
C ILE A 56 -5.23 33.41 47.58
N GLN A 57 -6.50 33.27 47.21
CA GLN A 57 -7.00 32.13 46.44
C GLN A 57 -6.28 31.99 45.09
N PHE A 58 -6.01 33.11 44.42
CA PHE A 58 -5.27 33.11 43.16
C PHE A 58 -3.84 32.61 43.33
N ASN A 59 -3.14 33.02 44.40
CA ASN A 59 -1.78 32.56 44.68
C ASN A 59 -1.73 31.05 45.00
N GLU A 60 -2.69 30.53 45.77
CA GLU A 60 -2.81 29.09 46.04
C GLU A 60 -3.06 28.30 44.76
N TYR A 61 -3.95 28.79 43.88
CA TYR A 61 -4.22 28.17 42.59
C TYR A 61 -2.98 28.14 41.68
N LYS A 62 -2.22 29.23 41.65
CA LYS A 62 -0.97 29.32 40.89
C LYS A 62 0.05 28.29 41.37
N GLN A 63 0.27 28.18 42.68
CA GLN A 63 1.20 27.21 43.26
C GLN A 63 0.78 25.75 42.98
N ASN A 64 -0.52 25.47 43.00
CA ASN A 64 -1.06 24.16 42.64
C ASN A 64 -0.87 23.79 41.16
N ILE A 65 -0.82 24.79 40.26
CA ILE A 65 -0.51 24.54 38.84
C ILE A 65 0.99 24.28 38.67
N GLU A 66 1.84 25.11 39.27
CA GLU A 66 3.31 24.96 39.17
C GLU A 66 3.76 23.57 39.63
N THR A 67 3.25 23.11 40.78
CA THR A 67 3.53 21.75 41.30
C THR A 67 3.00 20.63 40.41
N LYS A 68 1.86 20.81 39.74
CA LYS A 68 1.33 19.82 38.77
C LYS A 68 2.15 19.76 37.48
N VAL A 69 2.75 20.87 37.06
CA VAL A 69 3.61 20.92 35.88
C VAL A 69 4.94 20.23 36.17
N GLU A 70 5.59 20.53 37.29
CA GLU A 70 6.86 19.89 37.70
C GLU A 70 6.72 18.36 37.82
N ASN A 71 5.61 17.87 38.39
CA ASN A 71 5.34 16.44 38.48
C ASN A 71 5.15 15.76 37.11
N LYS A 72 4.58 16.46 36.12
CA LYS A 72 4.44 15.93 34.75
C LYS A 72 5.77 15.86 34.03
N ASP A 73 6.63 16.87 34.19
CA ASP A 73 7.96 16.88 33.57
C ASP A 73 8.83 15.73 34.09
N THR A 74 8.73 15.43 35.39
CA THR A 74 9.42 14.30 36.01
C THR A 74 8.96 12.95 35.41
N ASN A 75 7.65 12.77 35.21
CA ASN A 75 7.10 11.56 34.59
C ASN A 75 7.49 11.42 33.12
N ILE A 76 7.55 12.54 32.37
CA ILE A 76 7.98 12.55 30.96
C ILE A 76 9.45 12.13 30.86
N GLN A 77 10.33 12.66 31.71
CA GLN A 77 11.74 12.27 31.74
C GLN A 77 11.91 10.77 32.06
N GLN A 78 11.12 10.23 32.98
CA GLN A 78 11.16 8.81 33.32
C GLN A 78 10.71 7.91 32.16
N HIS A 79 9.65 8.28 31.43
CA HIS A 79 9.23 7.54 30.23
C HIS A 79 10.24 7.62 29.09
N GLN A 80 10.87 8.77 28.87
CA GLN A 80 11.94 8.90 27.87
C GLN A 80 13.11 7.97 28.17
N LEU A 81 13.47 7.81 29.46
CA LEU A 81 14.52 6.88 29.87
C LEU A 81 14.13 5.42 29.59
N GLN A 82 12.87 5.04 29.86
CA GLN A 82 12.36 3.69 29.58
C GLN A 82 12.36 3.37 28.07
N ILE A 83 11.91 4.31 27.23
CA ILE A 83 11.92 4.17 25.77
C ILE A 83 13.36 3.97 25.27
N LYS A 84 14.31 4.75 25.79
CA LYS A 84 15.73 4.63 25.40
C LYS A 84 16.29 3.25 25.74
N THR A 85 16.00 2.72 26.92
CA THR A 85 16.44 1.39 27.35
C THR A 85 15.83 0.29 26.47
N GLN A 86 14.54 0.38 26.13
CA GLN A 86 13.88 -0.56 25.22
C GLN A 86 14.52 -0.54 23.83
N PHE A 87 14.83 0.64 23.31
CA PHE A 87 15.47 0.80 22.00
C PHE A 87 16.89 0.18 21.97
N GLU A 88 17.66 0.32 23.06
CA GLU A 88 18.99 -0.30 23.18
C GLU A 88 18.92 -1.84 23.28
N GLU A 89 17.88 -2.40 23.91
CA GLU A 89 17.64 -3.84 23.96
C GLU A 89 17.16 -4.39 22.60
N GLU A 90 16.25 -3.70 21.92
CA GLU A 90 15.79 -4.04 20.57
C GLU A 90 16.95 -4.03 19.56
N GLN A 91 17.84 -3.04 19.62
CA GLN A 91 19.03 -3.02 18.74
C GLN A 91 20.01 -4.17 19.00
N LYS A 92 20.17 -4.59 20.27
CA LYS A 92 21.01 -5.76 20.62
C LYS A 92 20.37 -7.08 20.16
N ASN A 93 19.05 -7.16 20.15
CA ASN A 93 18.33 -8.33 19.63
C ASN A 93 18.31 -8.35 18.10
N GLU A 94 18.12 -7.20 17.43
CA GLU A 94 18.25 -7.08 15.98
C GLU A 94 19.65 -7.47 15.47
N GLN A 95 20.73 -7.15 16.21
CA GLN A 95 22.09 -7.58 15.82
C GLN A 95 22.31 -9.09 15.99
N LYS A 96 21.56 -9.76 16.86
CA LYS A 96 21.58 -11.23 16.99
C LYS A 96 20.71 -11.90 15.93
N GLU A 97 19.60 -11.29 15.52
CA GLU A 97 18.70 -11.82 14.47
C GLU A 97 19.16 -11.50 13.04
N LYS A 98 19.83 -10.36 12.81
CA LYS A 98 20.46 -10.02 11.50
C LYS A 98 21.56 -10.99 11.06
N LYS A 99 22.00 -11.91 11.94
CA LYS A 99 22.87 -13.04 11.57
C LYS A 99 22.14 -14.24 10.97
N GLN A 100 20.81 -14.19 10.81
CA GLN A 100 20.02 -15.35 10.38
C GLN A 100 18.94 -15.01 9.34
N TYR A 101 19.21 -14.09 8.40
CA TYR A 101 18.36 -13.92 7.21
C TYR A 101 19.16 -14.20 5.95
N GLN A 102 18.78 -15.27 5.27
CA GLN A 102 19.53 -15.83 4.16
C GLN A 102 18.99 -15.24 2.86
N SER A 103 19.66 -14.25 2.27
CA SER A 103 19.45 -13.93 0.85
C SER A 103 19.68 -15.17 -0.02
N CYS A 104 19.29 -15.14 -1.30
CA CYS A 104 19.59 -16.25 -2.22
C CYS A 104 21.07 -16.71 -2.16
N ASN A 105 22.02 -15.78 -1.98
CA ASN A 105 23.45 -16.08 -1.80
C ASN A 105 23.75 -16.89 -0.52
N ASN A 106 23.16 -16.48 0.60
CA ASN A 106 23.35 -17.13 1.89
C ASN A 106 22.62 -18.49 1.94
N MET A 107 21.48 -18.61 1.26
CA MET A 107 20.74 -19.86 1.19
C MET A 107 21.47 -20.88 0.32
N LEU A 108 22.08 -20.43 -0.79
CA LEU A 108 22.91 -21.29 -1.63
C LEU A 108 24.10 -21.89 -0.85
N SER A 109 24.78 -21.09 -0.03
CA SER A 109 25.89 -21.59 0.79
C SER A 109 25.41 -22.55 1.88
N PHE A 110 24.25 -22.28 2.50
CA PHE A 110 23.64 -23.21 3.46
C PHE A 110 23.29 -24.56 2.81
N ILE A 111 22.68 -24.52 1.62
CA ILE A 111 22.31 -25.71 0.87
C ILE A 111 23.54 -26.57 0.58
N GLN A 112 24.66 -25.95 0.15
CA GLN A 112 25.91 -26.65 -0.14
C GLN A 112 26.54 -27.37 1.07
N ILE A 113 26.23 -26.94 2.30
CA ILE A 113 26.81 -27.46 3.54
C ILE A 113 25.89 -28.50 4.22
N SER A 114 24.65 -28.64 3.74
CA SER A 114 23.60 -29.44 4.39
C SER A 114 23.37 -30.79 3.70
N ASN A 115 22.62 -31.69 4.34
CA ASN A 115 22.22 -32.99 3.79
C ASN A 115 21.00 -32.91 2.83
N LEU A 116 20.71 -31.72 2.30
CA LEU A 116 19.57 -31.49 1.41
C LEU A 116 19.83 -32.10 0.04
N LYS A 117 18.77 -32.54 -0.64
CA LYS A 117 18.84 -33.21 -1.94
C LYS A 117 18.35 -32.31 -3.07
N ASN A 118 19.21 -32.10 -4.06
CA ASN A 118 18.85 -31.40 -5.29
C ASN A 118 17.74 -32.16 -6.04
N GLY A 119 16.78 -31.44 -6.62
CA GLY A 119 15.60 -31.97 -7.28
C GLY A 119 14.47 -32.43 -6.35
N ILE A 120 14.69 -32.41 -5.02
CA ILE A 120 13.69 -32.76 -4.00
C ILE A 120 13.45 -31.57 -3.08
N ASP A 121 14.48 -31.13 -2.37
CA ASP A 121 14.38 -30.08 -1.35
C ASP A 121 14.57 -28.68 -1.96
N PHE A 122 15.47 -28.59 -2.94
CA PHE A 122 15.79 -27.41 -3.73
C PHE A 122 16.03 -27.82 -5.19
N LEU A 123 16.04 -26.86 -6.11
CA LEU A 123 16.48 -27.08 -7.49
C LEU A 123 17.68 -26.17 -7.78
N LEU A 124 18.87 -26.75 -7.97
CA LEU A 124 20.09 -26.05 -8.33
C LEU A 124 20.57 -26.54 -9.68
N ILE A 125 20.69 -25.61 -10.63
CA ILE A 125 21.21 -25.87 -11.97
C ILE A 125 22.37 -24.93 -12.23
N ASN A 126 23.58 -25.50 -12.37
CA ASN A 126 24.81 -24.74 -12.59
C ASN A 126 25.33 -24.91 -14.02
N GLU A 127 24.89 -25.96 -14.70
CA GLU A 127 25.23 -26.28 -16.07
C GLU A 127 24.54 -25.30 -17.04
N ASN A 128 25.28 -24.91 -18.07
CA ASN A 128 24.77 -24.01 -19.10
C ASN A 128 23.93 -24.80 -20.13
N LYS A 129 22.98 -24.13 -20.78
CA LYS A 129 22.17 -24.66 -21.91
C LYS A 129 21.30 -25.86 -21.55
N GLU A 130 20.92 -25.97 -20.28
CA GLU A 130 20.06 -27.04 -19.80
C GLU A 130 18.57 -26.72 -20.00
N ILE A 131 17.79 -27.75 -20.34
CA ILE A 131 16.32 -27.66 -20.39
C ILE A 131 15.74 -28.58 -19.33
N ILE A 132 15.23 -27.99 -18.26
CA ILE A 132 14.65 -28.72 -17.14
C ILE A 132 13.13 -28.79 -17.31
N LYS A 133 12.62 -30.01 -17.36
CA LYS A 133 11.20 -30.29 -17.51
C LYS A 133 10.56 -30.62 -16.16
N LEU A 134 9.66 -29.76 -15.70
CA LEU A 134 8.90 -29.95 -14.47
C LEU A 134 7.54 -30.60 -14.70
N LYS A 135 6.86 -31.01 -13.64
CA LYS A 135 5.53 -31.61 -13.77
C LYS A 135 4.52 -30.59 -14.28
N ASN A 136 3.70 -31.00 -15.24
CA ASN A 136 2.66 -30.17 -15.84
C ASN A 136 1.37 -30.23 -15.00
N ASN A 137 0.75 -29.09 -14.74
CA ASN A 137 -0.49 -28.95 -13.97
C ASN A 137 -0.45 -29.59 -12.57
N GLU A 138 0.75 -29.70 -11.99
CA GLU A 138 0.99 -30.16 -10.63
C GLU A 138 1.94 -29.20 -9.94
N TRP A 139 1.80 -29.04 -8.62
CA TRP A 139 2.71 -28.21 -7.84
C TRP A 139 4.10 -28.84 -7.76
N ASN A 140 5.09 -28.10 -8.25
CA ASN A 140 6.51 -28.41 -8.06
C ASN A 140 6.98 -27.62 -6.84
N ASN A 141 7.11 -28.32 -5.70
CA ASN A 141 7.43 -27.72 -4.41
C ASN A 141 8.92 -27.83 -4.12
N TYR A 142 9.57 -26.70 -3.88
CA TYR A 142 10.98 -26.63 -3.47
C TYR A 142 11.12 -25.72 -2.26
N ASN A 143 11.10 -26.32 -1.07
CA ASN A 143 11.03 -25.61 0.21
C ASN A 143 12.22 -24.68 0.47
N PHE A 144 13.37 -24.95 -0.15
CA PHE A 144 14.58 -24.17 0.09
C PHE A 144 14.92 -23.22 -1.06
N GLY A 145 14.41 -23.45 -2.26
CA GLY A 145 14.60 -22.55 -3.38
C GLY A 145 14.81 -23.21 -4.73
N ILE A 146 14.71 -22.41 -5.78
CA ILE A 146 15.12 -22.70 -7.14
C ILE A 146 16.22 -21.70 -7.53
N PHE A 147 17.36 -22.22 -7.99
CA PHE A 147 18.57 -21.48 -8.29
C PHE A 147 19.06 -21.86 -9.69
N LEU A 148 18.81 -21.00 -10.67
CA LEU A 148 19.27 -21.14 -12.04
C LEU A 148 20.54 -20.29 -12.19
N LEU A 149 21.71 -20.89 -11.97
CA LEU A 149 22.99 -20.18 -11.90
C LEU A 149 23.77 -20.19 -13.21
N GLY A 150 23.56 -21.22 -14.04
CA GLY A 150 24.14 -21.30 -15.38
C GLY A 150 23.46 -20.37 -16.39
N GLU A 151 24.07 -20.29 -17.58
CA GLU A 151 23.59 -19.53 -18.73
C GLU A 151 22.65 -20.38 -19.59
N ASP A 152 21.69 -19.74 -20.28
CA ASP A 152 20.78 -20.39 -21.23
C ASP A 152 19.94 -21.54 -20.62
N ILE A 153 19.66 -21.50 -19.32
CA ILE A 153 18.82 -22.50 -18.66
C ILE A 153 17.36 -22.21 -18.96
N THR A 154 16.59 -23.21 -19.37
CA THR A 154 15.14 -23.10 -19.56
C THR A 154 14.39 -24.04 -18.62
N LEU A 155 13.53 -23.49 -17.77
CA LEU A 155 12.58 -24.24 -16.95
C LEU A 155 11.20 -24.23 -17.63
N THR A 156 10.66 -25.41 -17.97
CA THR A 156 9.39 -25.55 -18.73
C THR A 156 8.58 -26.74 -18.21
N PRO A 157 7.25 -26.77 -18.36
CA PRO A 157 6.46 -27.95 -18.02
C PRO A 157 6.72 -29.11 -19.00
N ASN A 158 6.63 -30.34 -18.51
CA ASN A 158 6.66 -31.57 -19.30
C ASN A 158 5.27 -31.87 -19.86
N CYS A 159 4.90 -31.21 -20.96
CA CYS A 159 3.58 -31.37 -21.58
C CYS A 159 3.69 -31.77 -23.07
N LYS A 160 2.61 -32.38 -23.58
CA LYS A 160 2.44 -32.64 -25.03
C LYS A 160 1.55 -31.62 -25.72
N GLU A 161 0.65 -30.98 -24.97
CA GLU A 161 -0.35 -30.06 -25.50
C GLU A 161 -0.31 -28.74 -24.72
N LEU A 162 -1.12 -28.61 -23.66
CA LEU A 162 -1.22 -27.41 -22.85
C LEU A 162 -0.22 -27.44 -21.68
N GLY A 163 0.58 -26.38 -21.57
CA GLY A 163 1.59 -26.19 -20.53
C GLY A 163 1.06 -25.28 -19.42
N TYR A 164 0.92 -25.85 -18.23
CA TYR A 164 0.60 -25.17 -17.00
C TYR A 164 1.69 -25.48 -15.96
N LEU A 165 2.59 -24.54 -15.75
CA LEU A 165 3.67 -24.68 -14.79
C LEU A 165 3.26 -24.07 -13.43
N LYS A 166 3.27 -24.90 -12.39
CA LYS A 166 2.97 -24.48 -11.02
C LYS A 166 4.19 -24.69 -10.14
N ILE A 167 4.70 -23.64 -9.53
CA ILE A 167 5.91 -23.68 -8.69
C ILE A 167 5.60 -23.02 -7.35
N LYS A 168 5.88 -23.73 -6.27
CA LYS A 168 5.90 -23.17 -4.93
C LYS A 168 7.31 -23.27 -4.37
N THR A 169 7.89 -22.15 -3.99
CA THR A 169 9.26 -22.13 -3.50
C THR A 169 9.53 -21.00 -2.51
N SER A 170 10.51 -21.20 -1.64
CA SER A 170 10.95 -20.17 -0.71
C SER A 170 11.70 -19.04 -1.42
N HIS A 171 12.67 -19.39 -2.25
CA HIS A 171 13.50 -18.45 -3.01
C HIS A 171 13.51 -18.83 -4.48
N LEU A 172 13.41 -17.85 -5.37
CA LEU A 172 13.60 -18.05 -6.81
C LEU A 172 14.71 -17.11 -7.30
N TRP A 173 15.82 -17.69 -7.76
CA TRP A 173 16.94 -16.95 -8.31
C TRP A 173 17.25 -17.38 -9.74
N ILE A 174 17.05 -16.47 -10.68
CA ILE A 174 17.50 -16.59 -12.07
C ILE A 174 18.68 -15.65 -12.23
N LYS A 175 19.90 -16.20 -12.18
CA LYS A 175 21.12 -15.39 -12.09
C LYS A 175 21.50 -14.76 -13.42
N HIS A 176 21.39 -15.52 -14.52
CA HIS A 176 21.88 -15.07 -15.82
C HIS A 176 20.73 -14.54 -16.70
N PRO A 177 20.92 -13.44 -17.45
CA PRO A 177 19.88 -12.83 -18.27
C PRO A 177 19.37 -13.70 -19.42
N SER A 178 20.14 -14.70 -19.85
CA SER A 178 19.70 -15.62 -20.90
C SER A 178 18.90 -16.82 -20.39
N SER A 179 18.83 -17.02 -19.07
CA SER A 179 18.07 -18.09 -18.44
C SER A 179 16.61 -17.66 -18.22
N LYS A 180 15.67 -18.63 -18.25
CA LYS A 180 14.25 -18.32 -18.26
C LYS A 180 13.34 -19.42 -17.70
N ILE A 181 12.16 -19.00 -17.24
CA ILE A 181 10.99 -19.85 -17.03
C ILE A 181 10.06 -19.64 -18.22
N ASP A 182 9.74 -20.69 -18.97
CA ASP A 182 9.12 -20.58 -20.29
C ASP A 182 7.89 -21.49 -20.43
N CYS A 183 6.74 -20.86 -20.66
CA CYS A 183 5.50 -21.49 -21.11
C CYS A 183 5.02 -20.95 -22.46
N SER A 184 5.91 -20.35 -23.26
CA SER A 184 5.55 -19.76 -24.55
C SER A 184 5.08 -20.82 -25.55
N GLN A 185 4.03 -20.50 -26.31
CA GLN A 185 3.41 -21.38 -27.31
C GLN A 185 2.80 -22.68 -26.75
N LEU A 186 2.66 -22.79 -25.42
CA LEU A 186 2.07 -23.96 -24.73
C LEU A 186 0.59 -23.74 -24.36
N GLY A 187 -0.09 -22.80 -25.01
CA GLY A 187 -1.52 -22.56 -24.89
C GLY A 187 -2.33 -23.31 -25.93
N TYR A 188 -3.57 -22.85 -26.17
CA TYR A 188 -4.42 -23.48 -27.18
C TYR A 188 -3.74 -23.47 -28.56
N PRO A 189 -3.78 -24.58 -29.29
CA PRO A 189 -3.22 -24.63 -30.63
C PRO A 189 -4.06 -23.79 -31.60
N ARG A 190 -3.54 -23.60 -32.82
CA ARG A 190 -4.23 -22.87 -33.89
C ARG A 190 -5.71 -23.26 -34.04
N ASN A 191 -6.55 -22.27 -34.33
CA ASN A 191 -8.02 -22.40 -34.45
C ASN A 191 -8.71 -22.97 -33.19
N GLN A 192 -8.06 -22.93 -32.02
CA GLN A 192 -8.65 -23.36 -30.75
C GLN A 192 -8.52 -22.28 -29.68
N GLY A 193 -9.32 -22.44 -28.63
CA GLY A 193 -9.42 -21.50 -27.51
C GLY A 193 -10.64 -20.56 -27.59
N PRO A 194 -11.04 -19.95 -26.46
CA PRO A 194 -12.19 -19.07 -26.37
C PRO A 194 -12.07 -17.82 -27.26
N GLY A 195 -10.86 -17.27 -27.37
CA GLY A 195 -10.52 -16.13 -28.21
C GLY A 195 -9.82 -16.54 -29.49
N ARG A 196 -10.06 -17.74 -30.04
CA ARG A 196 -9.37 -18.17 -31.27
C ARG A 196 -9.52 -17.17 -32.42
N GLY A 197 -8.47 -17.02 -33.21
CA GLY A 197 -8.55 -16.27 -34.45
C GLY A 197 -9.50 -16.93 -35.47
N MET A 198 -10.14 -16.12 -36.30
CA MET A 198 -11.06 -16.60 -37.35
C MET A 198 -10.31 -16.85 -38.65
N TYR A 199 -10.82 -17.79 -39.45
CA TYR A 199 -10.38 -17.99 -40.84
C TYR A 199 -11.26 -17.18 -41.80
N ARG A 200 -10.63 -16.36 -42.65
CA ARG A 200 -11.31 -15.59 -43.69
C ARG A 200 -11.10 -16.21 -45.06
N ARG A 201 -12.12 -16.91 -45.55
CA ARG A 201 -12.11 -17.53 -46.90
C ARG A 201 -11.87 -16.55 -48.05
N ARG A 202 -12.23 -15.27 -47.89
CA ARG A 202 -12.11 -14.28 -48.99
C ARG A 202 -10.72 -13.66 -49.11
N GLU A 203 -9.95 -13.66 -48.02
CA GLU A 203 -8.65 -12.99 -47.93
C GLU A 203 -7.50 -14.00 -47.84
N ASP A 204 -7.82 -15.31 -47.86
CA ASP A 204 -6.92 -16.43 -47.58
C ASP A 204 -6.04 -16.17 -46.35
N SER A 205 -6.60 -15.52 -45.33
CA SER A 205 -5.89 -15.04 -44.15
C SER A 205 -6.58 -15.45 -42.85
N GLY A 206 -5.77 -15.56 -41.79
CA GLY A 206 -6.20 -15.84 -40.43
C GLY A 206 -5.97 -14.66 -39.51
N ASP A 207 -6.95 -14.38 -38.66
CA ASP A 207 -6.84 -13.33 -37.63
C ASP A 207 -6.03 -13.83 -36.42
N GLY A 208 -5.46 -12.91 -35.65
CA GLY A 208 -4.80 -13.27 -34.40
C GLY A 208 -5.77 -13.80 -33.33
N GLY A 209 -5.29 -14.69 -32.47
CA GLY A 209 -6.01 -15.09 -31.25
C GLY A 209 -6.03 -13.95 -30.24
N GLY A 210 -7.09 -13.81 -29.46
CA GLY A 210 -7.22 -12.85 -28.36
C GLY A 210 -6.92 -13.50 -27.02
N TYR A 211 -6.42 -12.74 -26.05
CA TYR A 211 -6.52 -13.07 -24.63
C TYR A 211 -6.70 -11.76 -23.86
N GLY A 212 -5.94 -11.33 -22.86
CA GLY A 212 -6.13 -10.03 -22.17
C GLY A 212 -6.38 -8.82 -23.08
N THR A 213 -5.89 -8.84 -24.32
CA THR A 213 -6.28 -7.89 -25.39
C THR A 213 -6.82 -8.59 -26.65
N ASN A 214 -7.48 -7.84 -27.54
CA ASN A 214 -8.03 -8.41 -28.77
C ASN A 214 -6.89 -8.86 -29.71
N GLY A 215 -7.11 -9.99 -30.39
CA GLY A 215 -6.28 -10.39 -31.51
C GLY A 215 -6.37 -9.39 -32.67
N GLY A 216 -5.24 -9.08 -33.28
CA GLY A 216 -5.13 -8.17 -34.42
C GLY A 216 -5.76 -8.74 -35.68
N TYR A 217 -6.70 -7.96 -36.24
CA TYR A 217 -6.85 -7.60 -37.66
C TYR A 217 -8.18 -6.84 -37.83
N ARG A 218 -8.12 -5.56 -38.22
CA ARG A 218 -9.28 -4.69 -38.56
C ARG A 218 -10.54 -4.88 -37.68
N ARG A 219 -10.35 -5.00 -36.35
CA ARG A 219 -11.40 -5.16 -35.32
C ARG A 219 -12.18 -6.49 -35.29
N GLN A 220 -11.79 -7.54 -36.03
CA GLN A 220 -12.48 -8.84 -36.01
C GLN A 220 -11.62 -10.03 -35.55
N GLY A 221 -10.42 -9.79 -35.03
CA GLY A 221 -9.62 -10.87 -34.44
C GLY A 221 -10.23 -11.44 -33.17
N GLY A 222 -9.52 -12.41 -32.59
CA GLY A 222 -9.95 -13.14 -31.41
C GLY A 222 -10.40 -12.23 -30.28
N LYS A 223 -11.55 -12.54 -29.68
CA LYS A 223 -12.14 -11.73 -28.61
C LYS A 223 -11.36 -11.84 -27.30
N ILE A 224 -11.40 -10.77 -26.51
CA ILE A 224 -10.89 -10.75 -25.13
C ILE A 224 -11.70 -11.72 -24.27
N TYR A 225 -11.02 -12.42 -23.37
CA TYR A 225 -11.63 -13.21 -22.30
C TYR A 225 -10.70 -13.26 -21.07
N GLY A 226 -11.16 -13.95 -20.03
CA GLY A 226 -10.53 -13.96 -18.72
C GLY A 226 -10.64 -12.63 -17.99
N GLU A 227 -10.39 -12.67 -16.70
CA GLU A 227 -10.43 -11.51 -15.83
C GLU A 227 -9.00 -11.10 -15.43
N GLU A 228 -8.77 -9.82 -15.12
CA GLU A 228 -7.42 -9.23 -14.94
C GLU A 228 -6.70 -9.65 -13.66
N THR A 229 -7.43 -10.09 -12.64
CA THR A 229 -6.94 -10.49 -11.32
C THR A 229 -6.40 -11.93 -11.33
N LEU A 230 -6.81 -12.78 -12.27
CA LEU A 230 -6.44 -14.20 -12.35
C LEU A 230 -6.77 -15.01 -11.07
N LEU A 231 -7.72 -14.55 -10.26
CA LEU A 231 -8.14 -15.21 -9.02
C LEU A 231 -9.32 -16.15 -9.20
N LYS A 232 -10.22 -15.82 -10.14
CA LYS A 232 -11.40 -16.65 -10.42
C LYS A 232 -11.03 -17.84 -11.31
N GLU A 233 -10.28 -17.54 -12.36
CA GLU A 233 -9.83 -18.53 -13.33
C GLU A 233 -8.56 -18.02 -14.04
N ILE A 234 -7.61 -18.91 -14.25
CA ILE A 234 -6.38 -18.64 -14.99
C ILE A 234 -6.50 -19.37 -16.33
N HIS A 235 -6.36 -18.64 -17.44
CA HIS A 235 -6.59 -19.22 -18.76
C HIS A 235 -5.31 -19.32 -19.60
N PHE A 236 -5.30 -20.32 -20.48
CA PHE A 236 -4.34 -20.40 -21.57
C PHE A 236 -4.62 -19.33 -22.61
N GLY A 237 -3.59 -18.89 -23.33
CA GLY A 237 -3.72 -18.10 -24.55
C GLY A 237 -4.40 -18.89 -25.65
N SER A 238 -5.13 -18.20 -26.53
CA SER A 238 -5.82 -18.78 -27.68
C SER A 238 -4.94 -18.85 -28.92
N GLY A 239 -5.18 -19.85 -29.76
CA GLY A 239 -4.48 -19.97 -31.04
C GLY A 239 -4.97 -18.97 -32.09
N GLY A 240 -4.08 -18.60 -33.01
CA GLY A 240 -4.43 -17.81 -34.19
C GLY A 240 -5.26 -18.61 -35.20
N GLY A 241 -5.90 -17.89 -36.12
CA GLY A 241 -6.72 -18.46 -37.18
C GLY A 241 -5.91 -19.02 -38.35
N TYR A 242 -6.58 -19.82 -39.18
CA TYR A 242 -6.07 -20.44 -40.41
C TYR A 242 -5.10 -21.64 -40.21
N ILE A 243 -4.73 -22.29 -41.31
CA ILE A 243 -3.96 -23.55 -41.33
C ILE A 243 -2.57 -23.36 -40.70
N TYR A 244 -2.01 -22.16 -40.84
CA TYR A 244 -0.68 -21.79 -40.34
C TYR A 244 -0.73 -20.86 -39.12
N GLY A 245 -1.82 -20.89 -38.35
CA GLY A 245 -1.94 -20.09 -37.13
C GLY A 245 -0.92 -20.48 -36.05
N GLY A 246 -0.51 -19.52 -35.23
CA GLY A 246 0.34 -19.76 -34.06
C GLY A 246 -0.45 -20.28 -32.86
N SER A 247 0.20 -21.02 -31.96
CA SER A 247 -0.38 -21.43 -30.66
C SER A 247 -0.40 -20.28 -29.66
N GLY A 248 -1.34 -20.29 -28.73
CA GLY A 248 -1.34 -19.34 -27.61
C GLY A 248 -0.24 -19.63 -26.58
N GLY A 249 -0.04 -18.75 -25.61
CA GLY A 249 0.85 -18.96 -24.46
C GLY A 249 0.24 -19.86 -23.38
N GLY A 250 1.07 -20.54 -22.61
CA GLY A 250 0.67 -21.41 -21.50
C GLY A 250 0.27 -20.65 -20.22
N ILE A 251 0.40 -21.32 -19.08
CA ILE A 251 0.17 -20.70 -17.76
C ILE A 251 1.41 -20.91 -16.89
N ILE A 252 1.80 -19.86 -16.16
CA ILE A 252 2.79 -19.93 -15.08
C ILE A 252 2.12 -19.42 -13.80
N GLU A 253 2.13 -20.24 -12.76
CA GLU A 253 1.69 -19.88 -11.41
C GLU A 253 2.84 -20.07 -10.42
N LEU A 254 3.29 -18.97 -9.82
CA LEU A 254 4.40 -18.93 -8.87
C LEU A 254 3.88 -18.51 -7.49
N ILE A 255 4.20 -19.31 -6.47
CA ILE A 255 4.07 -18.93 -5.06
C ILE A 255 5.48 -18.80 -4.50
N ILE A 256 5.85 -17.59 -4.11
CA ILE A 256 7.19 -17.25 -3.61
C ILE A 256 7.06 -16.85 -2.15
N GLU A 257 7.68 -17.63 -1.26
CA GLU A 257 7.51 -17.38 0.17
C GLU A 257 8.40 -16.23 0.65
N GLN A 258 9.63 -16.10 0.16
CA GLN A 258 10.61 -15.14 0.70
C GLN A 258 11.17 -14.17 -0.35
N GLN A 259 11.82 -14.67 -1.41
CA GLN A 259 12.55 -13.80 -2.34
C GLN A 259 12.49 -14.26 -3.80
N LEU A 260 12.32 -13.29 -4.70
CA LEU A 260 12.48 -13.38 -6.14
C LEU A 260 13.66 -12.48 -6.55
N ILE A 261 14.70 -13.09 -7.11
CA ILE A 261 15.77 -12.38 -7.83
C ILE A 261 15.77 -12.91 -9.26
N ASN A 262 15.12 -12.20 -10.17
CA ASN A 262 15.12 -12.53 -11.58
C ASN A 262 15.97 -11.53 -12.37
N HIS A 263 17.09 -11.99 -12.91
CA HIS A 263 17.86 -11.25 -13.91
C HIS A 263 17.61 -11.73 -15.35
N GLY A 264 16.89 -12.84 -15.51
CA GLY A 264 16.47 -13.41 -16.79
C GLY A 264 15.01 -13.11 -17.11
N SER A 265 14.29 -14.10 -17.65
CA SER A 265 12.89 -13.91 -18.05
C SER A 265 11.91 -14.96 -17.55
N ILE A 266 10.66 -14.52 -17.31
CA ILE A 266 9.50 -15.38 -17.03
C ILE A 266 8.48 -15.11 -18.13
N GLN A 267 8.21 -16.08 -19.00
CA GLN A 267 7.48 -15.83 -20.23
C GLN A 267 6.38 -16.86 -20.53
N SER A 268 5.23 -16.34 -20.96
CA SER A 268 4.11 -17.11 -21.48
C SER A 268 3.61 -16.49 -22.79
N ASN A 269 4.51 -16.35 -23.76
CA ASN A 269 4.23 -15.64 -25.01
C ASN A 269 3.46 -16.50 -26.03
N GLY A 270 2.68 -15.85 -26.88
CA GLY A 270 2.02 -16.47 -28.02
C GLY A 270 2.98 -16.76 -29.18
N GLY A 271 2.67 -17.77 -29.97
CA GLY A 271 3.43 -18.16 -31.16
C GLY A 271 3.05 -17.33 -32.38
N ASN A 272 4.02 -17.07 -33.24
CA ASN A 272 3.77 -16.41 -34.52
C ASN A 272 3.04 -17.34 -35.49
N GLY A 273 2.10 -16.81 -36.27
CA GLY A 273 1.56 -17.55 -37.41
C GLY A 273 2.54 -17.54 -38.60
N HIS A 274 2.47 -18.52 -39.49
CA HIS A 274 3.24 -18.55 -40.75
C HIS A 274 2.38 -18.18 -41.97
N HIS A 275 2.98 -17.66 -43.05
CA HIS A 275 2.28 -17.25 -44.29
C HIS A 275 1.15 -16.25 -44.07
N SER A 276 -0.10 -16.67 -44.24
CA SER A 276 -1.29 -15.85 -43.98
C SER A 276 -2.01 -16.23 -42.68
N GLY A 277 -1.46 -17.15 -41.89
CA GLY A 277 -2.00 -17.52 -40.57
C GLY A 277 -1.84 -16.42 -39.53
N GLY A 278 -2.81 -16.33 -38.63
CA GLY A 278 -2.78 -15.39 -37.52
C GLY A 278 -1.93 -15.88 -36.36
N SER A 279 -1.42 -14.95 -35.54
CA SER A 279 -0.58 -15.31 -34.39
C SER A 279 -1.42 -15.68 -33.18
N GLY A 280 -0.90 -16.54 -32.30
CA GLY A 280 -1.55 -16.90 -31.04
C GLY A 280 -1.38 -15.80 -30.00
N SER A 281 -2.31 -15.71 -29.06
CA SER A 281 -2.24 -14.74 -27.96
C SER A 281 -1.26 -15.17 -26.86
N GLY A 282 -0.81 -14.21 -26.05
CA GLY A 282 -0.10 -14.49 -24.80
C GLY A 282 -0.94 -15.34 -23.84
N GLY A 283 -0.30 -15.92 -22.84
CA GLY A 283 -0.91 -16.75 -21.80
C GLY A 283 -1.09 -16.00 -20.48
N SER A 284 -1.05 -16.73 -19.36
CA SER A 284 -1.19 -16.15 -18.01
C SER A 284 0.07 -16.33 -17.17
N ILE A 285 0.42 -15.28 -16.42
CA ILE A 285 1.42 -15.36 -15.34
C ILE A 285 0.78 -14.84 -14.05
N LEU A 286 0.73 -15.67 -13.02
CA LEU A 286 0.33 -15.30 -11.67
C LEU A 286 1.52 -15.47 -10.73
N ILE A 287 1.87 -14.42 -9.98
CA ILE A 287 2.94 -14.43 -8.97
C ILE A 287 2.36 -13.99 -7.63
N GLU A 288 2.48 -14.81 -6.59
CA GLU A 288 1.99 -14.54 -5.25
C GLU A 288 3.13 -14.58 -4.24
N PHE A 289 3.37 -13.45 -3.54
CA PHE A 289 4.31 -13.36 -2.43
C PHE A 289 3.61 -13.62 -1.09
N GLN A 290 4.02 -14.67 -0.36
CA GLN A 290 3.35 -15.04 0.91
C GLN A 290 3.85 -14.22 2.12
N SER A 291 5.16 -13.96 2.22
CA SER A 291 5.77 -13.34 3.41
C SER A 291 5.26 -11.95 3.78
N GLN A 292 4.77 -11.15 2.82
CA GLN A 292 4.36 -9.76 3.12
C GLN A 292 2.90 -9.65 3.56
N SER A 293 2.10 -10.72 3.40
CA SER A 293 0.67 -10.71 3.71
C SER A 293 0.34 -11.01 5.18
N GLN A 294 1.30 -11.56 5.94
CA GLN A 294 1.13 -11.95 7.34
C GLN A 294 1.84 -10.95 8.27
N SER A 295 1.15 -9.85 8.59
CA SER A 295 1.11 -9.03 9.82
C SER A 295 2.29 -8.96 10.84
N GLN A 296 3.49 -9.44 10.55
CA GLN A 296 4.67 -9.25 11.39
C GLN A 296 5.49 -8.10 10.80
N SER A 297 5.27 -6.91 11.36
CA SER A 297 5.83 -5.60 11.03
C SER A 297 7.36 -5.48 11.02
N HIS A 298 8.09 -6.58 11.19
CA HIS A 298 9.55 -6.59 11.37
C HIS A 298 10.31 -7.59 10.49
N LEU A 299 9.63 -8.38 9.65
CA LEU A 299 10.33 -9.25 8.71
C LEU A 299 10.90 -8.41 7.56
N ASN A 300 12.21 -8.17 7.66
CA ASN A 300 13.10 -7.58 6.65
C ASN A 300 12.55 -7.78 5.23
N LYS A 301 12.08 -6.68 4.61
CA LYS A 301 11.60 -6.64 3.22
C LYS A 301 12.79 -6.95 2.32
N LEU A 302 13.07 -8.24 2.10
CA LEU A 302 14.09 -8.65 1.14
C LEU A 302 13.79 -7.95 -0.18
N GLU A 303 14.81 -7.35 -0.78
CA GLU A 303 14.68 -6.70 -2.07
C GLU A 303 14.31 -7.75 -3.12
N GLN A 304 13.35 -7.40 -3.96
CA GLN A 304 12.87 -8.25 -5.05
C GLN A 304 13.40 -7.67 -6.35
N THR A 305 13.79 -8.53 -7.28
CA THR A 305 14.16 -8.14 -8.65
C THR A 305 13.29 -8.92 -9.61
N PHE A 306 12.48 -8.24 -10.42
CA PHE A 306 11.48 -8.89 -11.27
C PHE A 306 12.00 -9.31 -12.64
N GLY A 307 13.07 -8.67 -13.14
CA GLY A 307 13.61 -8.93 -14.48
C GLY A 307 12.56 -8.77 -15.56
N THR A 308 12.71 -9.50 -16.67
CA THR A 308 11.72 -9.46 -17.76
C THR A 308 10.57 -10.43 -17.50
N ILE A 309 9.32 -9.95 -17.55
CA ILE A 309 8.12 -10.80 -17.41
C ILE A 309 7.18 -10.52 -18.58
N THR A 310 6.89 -11.52 -19.41
CA THR A 310 6.13 -11.28 -20.65
C THR A 310 5.01 -12.28 -20.91
N CYS A 311 3.83 -11.76 -21.26
CA CYS A 311 2.70 -12.50 -21.83
C CYS A 311 2.26 -11.85 -23.15
N ILE A 312 3.17 -11.68 -24.11
CA ILE A 312 2.92 -10.93 -25.34
C ILE A 312 2.35 -11.87 -26.41
N GLY A 313 1.40 -11.38 -27.21
CA GLY A 313 0.92 -12.12 -28.39
C GLY A 313 1.99 -12.25 -29.48
N GLY A 314 1.90 -13.30 -30.30
CA GLY A 314 2.81 -13.45 -31.44
C GLY A 314 2.68 -12.27 -32.41
N LYS A 315 3.80 -11.83 -33.00
CA LYS A 315 3.88 -10.64 -33.86
C LYS A 315 4.05 -11.04 -35.32
N LYS A 316 3.12 -10.58 -36.17
CA LYS A 316 3.15 -10.78 -37.61
C LYS A 316 2.29 -9.75 -38.36
N GLY A 317 2.91 -8.63 -38.71
CA GLY A 317 2.26 -7.58 -39.50
C GLY A 317 0.96 -7.11 -38.84
N GLN A 318 -0.18 -7.34 -39.50
CA GLN A 318 -1.51 -6.95 -39.01
C GLN A 318 -2.25 -8.05 -38.22
N ASN A 319 -1.72 -9.28 -38.20
CA ASN A 319 -2.37 -10.47 -37.62
C ASN A 319 -1.72 -10.87 -36.29
N ASN A 320 -1.48 -9.89 -35.43
CA ASN A 320 -0.84 -10.09 -34.14
C ASN A 320 -1.77 -10.82 -33.18
N GLY A 321 -1.23 -11.65 -32.30
CA GLY A 321 -1.97 -12.17 -31.16
C GLY A 321 -2.25 -11.04 -30.18
N GLY A 322 -3.34 -11.16 -29.44
CA GLY A 322 -3.58 -10.34 -28.26
C GLY A 322 -2.59 -10.71 -27.16
N ASP A 323 -2.26 -9.75 -26.32
CA ASP A 323 -1.47 -9.97 -25.13
C ASP A 323 -2.30 -10.74 -24.10
N GLY A 324 -1.60 -11.43 -23.22
CA GLY A 324 -2.15 -12.22 -22.16
C GLY A 324 -2.40 -11.40 -20.90
N ARG A 325 -2.22 -12.01 -19.74
CA ARG A 325 -2.46 -11.35 -18.45
C ARG A 325 -1.33 -11.68 -17.48
N ILE A 326 -0.97 -10.68 -16.67
CA ILE A 326 0.00 -10.81 -15.60
C ILE A 326 -0.66 -10.26 -14.34
N ALA A 327 -0.64 -11.03 -13.24
CA ALA A 327 -1.10 -10.57 -11.93
C ALA A 327 -0.03 -10.86 -10.87
N ILE A 328 0.24 -9.87 -10.03
CA ILE A 328 1.28 -9.93 -9.00
C ILE A 328 0.68 -9.50 -7.66
N TYR A 329 0.72 -10.41 -6.67
CA TYR A 329 0.15 -10.22 -5.35
C TYR A 329 1.18 -10.25 -4.24
N GLY A 330 0.88 -9.61 -3.11
CA GLY A 330 1.71 -9.68 -1.92
C GLY A 330 2.93 -8.78 -1.95
N ILE A 331 2.99 -7.82 -2.88
CA ILE A 331 4.02 -6.78 -2.92
C ILE A 331 3.52 -5.58 -3.72
N GLU A 332 3.95 -4.38 -3.36
CA GLU A 332 3.76 -3.16 -4.15
C GLU A 332 4.93 -3.01 -5.13
N LEU A 333 4.61 -2.91 -6.43
CA LEU A 333 5.61 -2.70 -7.47
C LEU A 333 5.95 -1.23 -7.62
N SER A 334 7.24 -0.92 -7.75
CA SER A 334 7.68 0.42 -8.15
C SER A 334 7.43 0.66 -9.64
N SER A 335 7.50 1.93 -10.07
CA SER A 335 7.42 2.27 -11.49
C SER A 335 8.53 1.62 -12.31
N ASP A 336 9.72 1.47 -11.73
CA ASP A 336 10.88 0.86 -12.39
C ASP A 336 10.69 -0.65 -12.56
N ASP A 337 10.10 -1.32 -11.57
CA ASP A 337 9.77 -2.76 -11.66
C ASP A 337 8.81 -3.05 -12.82
N ILE A 338 7.90 -2.13 -13.14
CA ILE A 338 6.87 -2.30 -14.18
C ILE A 338 7.45 -2.13 -15.59
N LEU A 339 8.62 -1.48 -15.75
CA LEU A 339 9.18 -1.18 -17.08
C LEU A 339 9.48 -2.43 -17.92
N ASP A 340 9.89 -3.52 -17.26
CA ASP A 340 10.26 -4.78 -17.90
C ASP A 340 9.13 -5.85 -17.85
N ILE A 341 7.91 -5.44 -17.50
CA ILE A 341 6.72 -6.31 -17.41
C ILE A 341 5.70 -5.93 -18.49
N ASP A 342 5.44 -6.83 -19.44
CA ASP A 342 4.54 -6.60 -20.59
C ASP A 342 3.61 -7.79 -20.86
N PRO A 343 2.27 -7.65 -20.76
CA PRO A 343 1.51 -6.43 -20.53
C PRO A 343 1.60 -5.91 -19.09
N LYS A 344 1.17 -4.66 -18.89
CA LYS A 344 1.09 -4.03 -17.56
C LYS A 344 0.37 -4.97 -16.56
N PRO A 345 0.99 -5.33 -15.43
CA PRO A 345 0.42 -6.29 -14.50
C PRO A 345 -0.73 -5.69 -13.71
N PHE A 346 -1.69 -6.52 -13.33
CA PHE A 346 -2.57 -6.24 -12.19
C PHE A 346 -1.77 -6.43 -10.91
N ASN A 347 -1.67 -5.42 -10.05
CA ASN A 347 -0.87 -5.48 -8.83
C ASN A 347 -1.69 -5.08 -7.59
N ARG A 348 -1.64 -5.91 -6.54
CA ARG A 348 -2.22 -5.63 -5.22
C ARG A 348 -1.41 -6.24 -4.09
N LEU A 349 -1.41 -5.58 -2.93
CA LEU A 349 -0.81 -6.13 -1.70
C LEU A 349 -1.54 -7.38 -1.19
N HIS A 350 -2.84 -7.48 -1.42
CA HIS A 350 -3.67 -8.58 -0.94
C HIS A 350 -4.49 -9.19 -2.08
N LYS A 351 -4.71 -10.50 -1.96
CA LYS A 351 -5.53 -11.31 -2.85
C LYS A 351 -7.02 -11.06 -2.63
#